data_AF-A0A162SVJ3-F1
#
_entry.id   AF-A0A162SVJ3-F1
#
_cell.length_a   1.000
_cell.length_b   1.000
_cell.length_c   1.000
_cell.angle_alpha   90.00
_cell.angle_beta   90.00
_cell.angle_gamma   90.00
#
_symmetry.space_group_name_H-M   'P 1'
#
loop_
_entity.id
_entity.type
_entity.pdbx_description
1 polymer ?
#
loop_
_entity_poly.entity_id
_entity_poly.type
_entity_poly.pdbx_seq_one_letter_code
_entity_poly.pdbx_strand_id
1 'polypeptide(L)'
;MKIDFSREQYRALIKLIYAGNILMNSFREKEEINKEYEELEYYVYSFAKQFNCETFIEYDNEFKEHFPTPQFDGYMRKKISDYENYVFWTKLLTEITDMGITKEFNKDIDNFNKALKVMCKLEKENSKILF
;
A
#
# COMPACT_ATOMS: atom_id res chain seq x y z
N MET A 1 -3.24 1.44 30.65
CA MET A 1 -1.97 0.80 30.21
C MET A 1 -1.20 1.81 29.39
N LYS A 2 0.13 1.91 29.54
CA LYS A 2 0.99 2.76 28.70
C LYS A 2 1.98 1.86 27.97
N ILE A 3 2.22 2.13 26.69
CA ILE A 3 3.17 1.40 25.85
C ILE A 3 4.31 2.36 25.55
N ASP A 4 5.52 2.01 25.97
CA ASP A 4 6.71 2.80 25.68
C ASP A 4 7.32 2.36 24.36
N PHE A 5 7.73 3.33 23.54
CA PHE A 5 8.39 3.09 22.27
C PHE A 5 9.85 3.52 22.32
N SER A 6 10.73 2.77 21.68
CA SER A 6 12.01 3.32 21.19
C SER A 6 11.79 4.22 19.99
N ARG A 7 12.79 5.03 19.64
CA ARG A 7 12.77 5.86 18.44
C ARG A 7 12.55 5.03 17.18
N GLU A 8 13.21 3.88 17.07
CA GLU A 8 13.14 2.98 15.92
C GLU A 8 11.75 2.36 15.79
N GLN A 9 11.16 1.92 16.90
CA GLN A 9 9.81 1.38 16.91
C GLN A 9 8.78 2.44 16.55
N TYR A 10 8.94 3.67 17.06
CA TYR A 10 8.02 4.76 16.74
C TYR A 10 8.14 5.19 15.26
N ARG A 11 9.34 5.19 14.69
CA ARG A 11 9.53 5.37 13.23
C ARG A 11 8.86 4.29 12.40
N ALA A 12 8.87 3.04 12.87
CA ALA A 12 8.15 1.95 12.22
C ALA A 12 6.63 2.13 12.35
N LEU A 13 6.15 2.56 13.51
CA LEU A 13 4.74 2.87 13.78
C LEU A 13 4.21 3.94 12.82
N ILE A 14 4.92 5.07 12.66
CA ILE A 14 4.53 6.12 11.71
C ILE A 14 4.33 5.56 10.30
N LYS A 15 5.28 4.73 9.81
CA LYS A 15 5.20 4.12 8.47
C LYS A 15 3.99 3.19 8.34
N LEU A 16 3.71 2.39 9.36
CA LEU A 16 2.57 1.47 9.37
C LEU A 16 1.24 2.22 9.39
N ILE A 17 1.14 3.27 10.20
CA ILE A 17 -0.07 4.10 10.29
C ILE A 17 -0.30 4.86 9.00
N TYR A 18 0.73 5.46 8.41
CA TYR A 18 0.62 6.12 7.11
C TYR A 18 0.08 5.14 6.05
N ALA A 19 0.70 3.96 5.93
CA ALA A 19 0.26 2.95 4.97
C ALA A 19 -1.16 2.44 5.27
N GLY A 20 -1.50 2.29 6.55
CA GLY A 20 -2.82 1.87 7.00
C GLY A 20 -3.91 2.91 6.67
N ASN A 21 -3.65 4.19 6.94
CA ASN A 21 -4.61 5.24 6.62
C ASN A 21 -4.81 5.36 5.10
N ILE A 22 -3.73 5.29 4.31
CA ILE A 22 -3.84 5.19 2.85
C ILE A 22 -4.70 4.00 2.45
N LEU A 23 -4.43 2.80 2.96
CA LEU A 23 -5.21 1.61 2.62
C LEU A 23 -6.70 1.75 2.97
N MET A 24 -7.03 2.40 4.09
CA MET A 24 -8.40 2.48 4.57
C MET A 24 -9.20 3.63 3.95
N ASN A 25 -8.53 4.73 3.56
CA ASN A 25 -9.19 5.98 3.20
C ASN A 25 -8.85 6.52 1.80
N SER A 26 -7.79 6.07 1.11
CA SER A 26 -7.35 6.68 -0.16
C SER A 26 -8.32 6.53 -1.33
N PHE A 27 -9.19 5.51 -1.29
CA PHE A 27 -10.18 5.22 -2.33
C PHE A 27 -11.56 5.81 -2.02
N ARG A 28 -11.71 6.50 -0.88
CA ARG A 28 -12.99 7.03 -0.40
C ARG A 28 -13.17 8.49 -0.80
N GLU A 29 -14.42 8.88 -0.99
CA GLU A 29 -14.76 10.31 -1.06
C GLU A 29 -14.61 10.97 0.33
N LYS A 30 -14.53 12.29 0.36
CA LYS A 30 -14.22 13.05 1.59
C LYS A 30 -15.25 12.80 2.70
N GLU A 31 -16.51 12.69 2.34
CA GLU A 31 -17.64 12.44 3.24
C GLU A 31 -17.64 11.00 3.79
N GLU A 32 -16.94 10.09 3.12
CA GLU A 32 -16.86 8.67 3.46
C GLU A 32 -15.58 8.30 4.22
N ILE A 33 -14.64 9.24 4.38
CA ILE A 33 -13.39 9.03 5.11
C ILE A 33 -13.72 8.46 6.49
N ASN A 34 -13.09 7.33 6.81
CA ASN A 34 -13.18 6.75 8.12
C ASN A 34 -12.27 7.54 9.07
N LYS A 35 -12.92 8.41 9.86
CA LYS A 35 -12.28 9.30 10.82
C LYS A 35 -11.52 8.58 11.94
N GLU A 36 -11.91 7.35 12.30
CA GLU A 36 -11.22 6.59 13.35
C GLU A 36 -9.73 6.40 13.01
N TYR A 37 -9.43 6.08 11.75
CA TYR A 37 -8.05 5.87 11.29
C TYR A 37 -7.30 7.18 11.07
N GLU A 38 -7.98 8.21 10.57
CA GLU A 38 -7.39 9.52 10.34
C GLU A 38 -7.05 10.23 11.66
N GLU A 39 -7.98 10.22 12.62
CA GLU A 39 -7.76 10.83 13.94
C GLU A 39 -6.66 10.09 14.72
N LEU A 40 -6.58 8.75 14.58
CA LEU A 40 -5.47 7.98 15.15
C LEU A 40 -4.13 8.37 14.51
N GLU A 41 -4.09 8.57 13.19
CA GLU A 41 -2.90 9.01 12.49
C GLU A 41 -2.43 10.38 13.00
N TYR A 42 -3.31 11.37 13.04
CA TYR A 42 -2.99 12.70 13.55
C TYR A 42 -2.57 12.68 15.01
N TYR A 43 -3.25 11.88 15.84
CA TYR A 43 -2.86 11.69 17.23
C TYR A 43 -1.44 11.17 17.33
N VAL A 44 -1.08 10.12 16.57
CA VAL A 44 0.29 9.61 16.60
C VAL A 44 1.29 10.65 16.09
N TYR A 45 1.01 11.35 15.00
CA TYR A 45 1.88 12.40 14.45
C TYR A 45 2.17 13.54 15.42
N SER A 46 1.24 13.85 16.33
CA SER A 46 1.44 14.87 17.37
C SER A 46 2.63 14.60 18.31
N PHE A 47 3.04 13.33 18.46
CA PHE A 47 4.18 12.94 19.28
C PHE A 47 5.51 12.91 18.52
N ALA A 48 5.53 13.20 17.21
CA ALA A 48 6.71 12.94 16.37
C ALA A 48 7.98 13.67 16.85
N LYS A 49 7.81 14.90 17.37
CA LYS A 49 8.90 15.69 17.94
C LYS A 49 9.52 15.05 19.19
N GLN A 50 8.74 14.33 20.00
CA GLN A 50 9.24 13.66 21.22
C GLN A 50 10.16 12.49 20.89
N PHE A 51 10.06 11.94 19.68
CA PHE A 51 10.86 10.81 19.20
C PHE A 51 11.94 11.22 18.19
N ASN A 52 12.19 12.52 17.98
CA ASN A 52 13.10 13.06 16.97
C ASN A 52 12.79 12.52 15.56
N CYS A 53 11.51 12.58 15.18
CA CYS A 53 10.98 12.13 13.89
C CYS A 53 10.54 13.30 12.99
N GLU A 54 11.09 14.50 13.19
CA GLU A 54 10.78 15.70 12.41
C GLU A 54 11.15 15.57 10.93
N THR A 55 12.04 14.63 10.60
CA THR A 55 12.33 14.28 9.20
C THR A 55 11.16 13.59 8.50
N PHE A 56 10.24 12.98 9.28
CA PHE A 56 9.07 12.26 8.74
C PHE A 56 7.81 13.09 8.84
N ILE A 57 7.62 13.79 9.95
CA ILE A 57 6.42 14.55 10.26
C ILE A 57 6.81 15.98 10.63
N GLU A 58 6.24 16.96 9.94
CA GLU A 58 6.39 18.38 10.24
C GLU A 58 5.10 18.97 10.81
N TYR A 59 5.23 20.05 11.57
CA TYR A 59 4.08 20.80 12.06
C TYR A 59 3.81 21.94 11.08
N ASP A 60 2.59 21.99 10.55
CA ASP A 60 2.13 23.05 9.68
C ASP A 60 1.49 24.17 10.50
N ASN A 61 1.98 25.40 10.33
CA ASN A 61 1.51 26.55 11.10
C ASN A 61 0.17 27.11 10.60
N GLU A 62 -0.20 26.87 9.34
CA GLU A 62 -1.45 27.33 8.73
C GLU A 62 -2.61 26.46 9.22
N PHE A 63 -2.45 25.15 9.14
CA PHE A 63 -3.46 24.17 9.54
C PHE A 63 -3.40 23.83 11.03
N LYS A 64 -2.32 24.20 11.74
CA LYS A 64 -2.06 23.89 13.15
C LYS A 64 -2.07 22.38 13.44
N GLU A 65 -1.60 21.60 12.48
CA GLU A 65 -1.64 20.14 12.49
C GLU A 65 -0.30 19.56 12.04
N HIS A 66 -0.11 18.26 12.28
CA HIS A 66 1.11 17.55 11.94
C HIS A 66 0.92 16.74 10.66
N PHE A 67 1.77 16.99 9.66
CA PHE A 67 1.69 16.35 8.35
C PHE A 67 2.98 15.61 7.99
N PRO A 68 2.90 14.56 7.16
CA PRO A 68 4.05 13.97 6.50
C PRO A 68 4.88 15.02 5.75
N THR A 69 6.20 15.01 5.94
CA THR A 69 7.10 15.83 5.13
C THR A 69 7.04 15.37 3.67
N PRO A 70 7.28 16.25 2.68
CA PRO A 70 7.26 15.87 1.27
C PRO A 70 8.21 14.71 0.93
N GLN A 71 9.38 14.66 1.58
CA GLN A 71 10.35 13.59 1.39
C GLN A 71 9.85 12.25 1.94
N PHE A 72 9.18 12.26 3.10
CA PHE A 72 8.62 11.07 3.71
C PHE A 72 7.38 10.58 2.97
N ASP A 73 6.48 11.48 2.59
CA ASP A 73 5.31 11.19 1.76
C ASP A 73 5.72 10.54 0.44
N GLY A 74 6.67 11.14 -0.31
CA GLY A 74 7.19 10.57 -1.55
C GLY A 74 7.83 9.19 -1.36
N TYR A 75 8.60 9.00 -0.28
CA TYR A 75 9.20 7.71 0.06
C TYR A 75 8.14 6.62 0.32
N MET A 76 7.09 6.95 1.08
CA MET A 76 6.02 6.02 1.39
C MET A 76 5.13 5.74 0.18
N ARG A 77 4.77 6.75 -0.60
CA ARG A 77 4.00 6.60 -1.84
C ARG A 77 4.68 5.67 -2.83
N LYS A 78 6.00 5.75 -2.98
CA LYS A 78 6.74 4.82 -3.84
C LYS A 78 6.54 3.37 -3.40
N LYS A 79 6.66 3.09 -2.10
CA LYS A 79 6.47 1.75 -1.55
C LYS A 79 5.03 1.24 -1.70
N ILE A 80 4.07 2.11 -1.48
CA ILE A 80 2.65 1.78 -1.64
C ILE A 80 2.35 1.50 -3.11
N SER A 81 2.87 2.31 -4.03
CA SER A 81 2.71 2.10 -5.48
C SER A 81 3.30 0.76 -5.96
N ASP A 82 4.47 0.35 -5.45
CA ASP A 82 5.03 -0.97 -5.76
C ASP A 82 4.08 -2.11 -5.34
N TYR A 83 3.48 -1.99 -4.14
CA TYR A 83 2.49 -2.94 -3.64
C TYR A 83 1.19 -2.91 -4.44
N GLU A 84 0.65 -1.72 -4.73
CA GLU A 84 -0.57 -1.53 -5.53
C GLU A 84 -0.42 -2.12 -6.93
N ASN A 85 0.73 -1.90 -7.58
CA ASN A 85 1.06 -2.49 -8.88
C ASN A 85 1.05 -4.03 -8.82
N TYR A 86 1.70 -4.61 -7.81
CA TYR A 86 1.69 -6.06 -7.62
C TYR A 86 0.27 -6.61 -7.42
N VAL A 87 -0.53 -5.98 -6.54
CA VAL A 87 -1.91 -6.39 -6.28
C VAL A 87 -2.79 -6.24 -7.53
N PHE A 88 -2.62 -5.15 -8.27
CA PHE A 88 -3.36 -4.90 -9.50
C PHE A 88 -3.12 -6.01 -10.53
N TRP A 89 -1.86 -6.31 -10.86
CA TRP A 89 -1.54 -7.35 -11.84
C TRP A 89 -1.99 -8.74 -11.38
N THR A 90 -1.83 -9.04 -10.10
CA THR A 90 -2.28 -10.31 -9.53
C THR A 90 -3.80 -10.46 -9.63
N LYS A 91 -4.56 -9.43 -9.25
CA LYS A 91 -6.03 -9.45 -9.34
C LYS A 91 -6.50 -9.54 -10.79
N LEU A 92 -5.91 -8.73 -11.69
CA LEU A 92 -6.27 -8.74 -13.10
C LEU A 92 -6.07 -10.13 -13.72
N LEU A 93 -4.95 -10.80 -13.41
CA LEU A 93 -4.69 -12.15 -13.88
C LEU A 93 -5.74 -13.15 -13.38
N THR A 94 -6.13 -13.07 -12.11
CA THR A 94 -7.18 -13.91 -11.52
C THR A 94 -8.52 -13.67 -12.22
N GLU A 95 -8.94 -12.42 -12.39
CA GLU A 95 -10.23 -12.09 -13.03
C GLU A 95 -10.26 -12.55 -14.50
N ILE A 96 -9.17 -12.38 -15.26
CA ILE A 96 -9.07 -12.88 -16.64
C ILE A 96 -9.14 -14.41 -16.66
N THR A 97 -8.48 -15.06 -15.70
CA THR A 97 -8.50 -16.52 -15.56
C THR A 97 -9.90 -17.02 -15.27
N ASP A 98 -10.61 -16.41 -14.32
CA ASP A 98 -11.97 -16.77 -13.95
C ASP A 98 -12.95 -16.52 -15.11
N MET A 99 -12.78 -15.43 -15.86
CA MET A 99 -13.52 -15.16 -17.10
C MET A 99 -13.20 -16.17 -18.23
N GLY A 100 -11.95 -16.60 -18.35
CA GLY A 100 -11.51 -17.60 -19.32
C GLY A 100 -12.07 -18.99 -18.99
N ILE A 101 -12.01 -19.38 -17.71
CA ILE A 101 -12.60 -20.60 -17.16
C ILE A 101 -14.11 -20.60 -17.38
N THR A 102 -14.82 -19.51 -17.06
CA THR A 102 -16.28 -19.43 -17.25
C THR A 102 -16.72 -19.44 -18.72
N LYS A 103 -15.87 -18.99 -19.66
CA LYS A 103 -16.13 -19.09 -21.11
C LYS A 103 -15.72 -20.42 -21.75
N GLU A 104 -14.66 -21.06 -21.26
CA GLU A 104 -14.13 -22.34 -21.81
C GLU A 104 -14.63 -23.59 -21.09
N PHE A 105 -15.35 -23.50 -19.97
CA PHE A 105 -16.08 -24.65 -19.38
C PHE A 105 -17.35 -25.04 -20.15
N ASN A 106 -17.30 -24.88 -21.47
CA ASN A 106 -18.08 -25.65 -22.44
C ASN A 106 -17.22 -26.41 -23.49
N LYS A 107 -15.87 -26.32 -23.45
CA LYS A 107 -14.88 -27.14 -24.19
C LYS A 107 -13.43 -26.70 -23.86
N ASP A 108 -12.58 -27.63 -23.45
CA ASP A 108 -11.09 -27.56 -23.47
C ASP A 108 -10.31 -26.97 -22.27
N ILE A 109 -10.34 -27.72 -21.16
CA ILE A 109 -9.39 -27.64 -20.02
C ILE A 109 -7.90 -27.77 -20.47
N ASP A 110 -7.62 -28.38 -21.61
CA ASP A 110 -6.24 -28.60 -22.11
C ASP A 110 -5.57 -27.34 -22.70
N ASN A 111 -6.35 -26.40 -23.24
CA ASN A 111 -5.80 -25.14 -23.76
C ASN A 111 -5.43 -24.17 -22.64
N PHE A 112 -6.23 -24.16 -21.58
CA PHE A 112 -5.97 -23.38 -20.36
C PHE A 112 -4.63 -23.78 -19.69
N ASN A 113 -4.36 -25.08 -19.58
CA ASN A 113 -3.09 -25.59 -19.05
C ASN A 113 -1.86 -25.19 -19.91
N LYS A 114 -2.04 -24.98 -21.22
CA LYS A 114 -0.97 -24.45 -22.09
C LYS A 114 -0.80 -22.94 -21.87
N ALA A 115 -1.87 -22.17 -21.73
CA ALA A 115 -1.81 -20.73 -21.48
C ALA A 115 -1.09 -20.39 -20.16
N LEU A 116 -1.40 -21.13 -19.08
CA LEU A 116 -0.70 -21.02 -17.79
C LEU A 116 0.80 -21.29 -17.90
N LYS A 117 1.19 -22.33 -18.64
CA LYS A 117 2.61 -22.65 -18.87
C LYS A 117 3.34 -21.56 -19.65
N VAL A 118 2.68 -20.90 -20.60
CA VAL A 118 3.25 -19.78 -21.37
C VAL A 118 3.42 -18.54 -20.47
N MET A 119 2.41 -18.21 -19.66
CA MET A 119 2.51 -17.09 -18.71
C MET A 119 3.63 -17.30 -17.69
N CYS A 120 3.73 -18.47 -17.04
CA CYS A 120 4.82 -18.76 -16.13
C CYS A 120 6.21 -18.71 -16.80
N LYS A 121 6.28 -18.98 -18.11
CA LYS A 121 7.53 -18.86 -18.88
C LYS A 121 7.89 -17.41 -19.15
N LEU A 122 6.92 -16.58 -19.52
CA LEU A 122 7.09 -15.14 -19.74
C LEU A 122 7.46 -14.40 -18.46
N GLU A 123 6.88 -14.76 -17.30
CA GLU A 123 7.27 -14.21 -15.99
C GLU A 123 8.73 -14.55 -15.63
N LYS A 124 9.17 -15.77 -15.94
CA LYS A 124 10.58 -16.20 -15.74
C LYS A 124 11.56 -15.54 -16.72
N GLU A 125 11.10 -15.16 -17.90
CA GLU A 125 11.91 -14.44 -18.90
C GLU A 125 11.98 -12.94 -18.57
N ASN A 126 10.88 -12.33 -18.15
CA ASN A 126 10.83 -10.92 -17.76
C ASN A 126 11.49 -10.63 -16.40
N SER A 127 11.52 -11.61 -15.48
CA SER A 127 12.28 -11.48 -14.22
C SER A 127 13.80 -11.54 -14.42
N LYS A 128 14.30 -11.98 -15.58
CA LYS A 128 15.73 -11.92 -15.94
C LYS A 128 16.17 -10.60 -16.54
N ILE A 129 15.25 -9.70 -16.90
CA ILE A 129 15.54 -8.39 -17.52
C ILE A 129 15.65 -7.29 -16.45
N LEU A 130 15.40 -7.60 -15.17
CA LEU A 130 15.43 -6.67 -14.04
C LEU A 130 16.62 -6.86 -13.08
N PHE A 131 17.71 -7.48 -13.52
CA PHE A 131 19.02 -7.48 -12.82
C PHE A 131 20.15 -7.07 -13.75
#